data_AF-A0A925GFC2-F1
#
_entry.id   AF-A0A925GFC2-F1
#
_cell.length_a   1.000
_cell.length_b   1.000
_cell.length_c   1.000
_cell.angle_alpha   90.00
_cell.angle_beta   90.00
_cell.angle_gamma   90.00
#
_symmetry.space_group_name_H-M   'P 1'
#
loop_
_entity.id
_entity.type
_entity.pdbx_description
1 polymer ?
#
loop_
_entity_poly.entity_id
_entity_poly.type
_entity_poly.pdbx_seq_one_letter_code
_entity_poly.pdbx_strand_id
1 'polypeptide(L)'
;MNYICTWLCADEKGEESIFPQTGQKSSSQSHQNIYWRCLILFFVTSRRFNKKEKHLLFTNVKHLPEVDGKKVSRMLKDLQVEIVYTDFKYKTPKGYFEMFQNQFYEFSILEYIVQNNQKMEDNYLILDSDCIFTRAANELFAEAGETGFLSFEDDCTTDLVIHGLSRKDMKLVYEDLLKETVNEIPGYHLGEFFL
;
A
#
# COMPACT_ATOMS: atom_id res chain seq x y z
N MET A 1 -11.55 -15.46 -5.16
CA MET A 1 -10.09 -15.80 -5.14
C MET A 1 -9.42 -14.82 -4.21
N ASN A 2 -8.42 -15.26 -3.45
CA ASN A 2 -7.75 -14.39 -2.49
C ASN A 2 -6.42 -13.89 -3.05
N TYR A 3 -6.22 -12.57 -3.02
CA TYR A 3 -5.03 -11.88 -3.48
C TYR A 3 -4.32 -11.25 -2.29
N ILE A 4 -3.00 -11.44 -2.22
CA ILE A 4 -2.11 -10.75 -1.29
C ILE A 4 -1.27 -9.79 -2.09
N CYS A 5 -1.41 -8.51 -1.77
CA CYS A 5 -0.93 -7.40 -2.55
C CYS A 5 0.00 -6.54 -1.71
N THR A 6 1.03 -6.03 -2.36
CA THR A 6 1.83 -4.90 -1.87
C THR A 6 2.26 -4.05 -3.06
N TRP A 7 2.83 -2.89 -2.82
CA TRP A 7 3.19 -1.95 -3.87
C TRP A 7 4.54 -1.31 -3.70
N LEU A 8 5.05 -0.79 -4.82
CA LEU A 8 6.14 0.15 -4.84
C LEU A 8 5.84 1.25 -5.86
N CYS A 9 5.67 2.46 -5.36
CA CYS A 9 5.64 3.65 -6.19
C CYS A 9 6.99 4.36 -6.07
N ALA A 10 7.66 4.56 -7.20
CA ALA A 10 8.84 5.42 -7.27
C ALA A 10 8.47 6.73 -7.97
N ASP A 11 8.80 7.86 -7.36
CA ASP A 11 8.62 9.15 -8.00
C ASP A 11 9.58 9.30 -9.19
N GLU A 12 9.16 10.04 -10.22
CA GLU A 12 10.07 10.45 -11.28
C GLU A 12 11.11 11.44 -10.72
N LYS A 13 12.32 11.42 -11.30
CA LYS A 13 13.38 12.36 -10.91
C LYS A 13 12.88 13.80 -11.09
N GLY A 14 12.76 14.55 -9.99
CA GLY A 14 12.27 15.92 -9.96
C GLY A 14 10.94 16.12 -9.22
N GLU A 15 10.24 15.04 -8.86
CA GLU A 15 9.00 15.03 -8.07
C GLU A 15 9.16 14.27 -6.74
N GLU A 16 10.38 14.26 -6.22
CA GLU A 16 10.83 13.32 -5.18
C GLU A 16 10.28 13.70 -3.79
N SER A 17 9.60 12.76 -3.12
CA SER A 17 9.34 12.86 -1.68
C SER A 17 10.59 12.54 -0.84
N ILE A 18 10.67 13.13 0.36
CA ILE A 18 11.70 12.79 1.36
C ILE A 18 11.10 11.79 2.34
N PHE A 19 11.73 10.64 2.50
CA PHE A 19 11.31 9.64 3.48
C PHE A 19 11.94 9.90 4.86
N PRO A 20 11.15 10.16 5.91
CA PRO A 20 11.66 10.55 7.23
C PRO A 20 12.57 9.51 7.88
N GLN A 21 12.32 8.21 7.65
CA GLN A 21 13.04 7.12 8.29
C GLN A 21 14.52 7.03 7.85
N THR A 22 14.84 7.49 6.64
CA THR A 22 16.21 7.41 6.10
C THR A 22 16.81 8.77 5.73
N GLY A 23 16.00 9.84 5.66
CA GLY A 23 16.44 11.16 5.18
C GLY A 23 16.91 11.17 3.72
N GLN A 24 16.52 10.16 2.93
CA GLN A 24 16.94 9.99 1.53
C GLN A 24 15.80 10.33 0.57
N LYS A 25 16.16 10.77 -0.64
CA LYS A 25 15.22 11.01 -1.74
C LYS A 25 14.65 9.68 -2.25
N SER A 26 13.37 9.66 -2.59
CA SER A 26 12.65 8.49 -3.15
C SER A 26 13.28 7.92 -4.44
N SER A 27 14.00 8.74 -5.19
CA SER A 27 14.70 8.36 -6.43
C SER A 27 16.08 7.70 -6.22
N SER A 28 16.60 7.69 -4.99
CA SER A 28 17.93 7.13 -4.72
C SER A 28 17.92 5.61 -4.85
N GLN A 29 18.87 5.06 -5.61
CA GLN A 29 19.03 3.61 -5.74
C GLN A 29 19.26 2.93 -4.38
N SER A 30 20.01 3.56 -3.46
CA SER A 30 20.23 3.00 -2.12
C SER A 30 18.94 2.85 -1.33
N HIS A 31 18.06 3.85 -1.46
CA HIS A 31 16.77 3.91 -0.80
C HIS A 31 15.80 2.91 -1.43
N GLN A 32 15.67 2.91 -2.75
CA GLN A 32 14.84 1.94 -3.47
C GLN A 32 15.28 0.50 -3.18
N ASN A 33 16.58 0.23 -3.04
CA ASN A 33 17.07 -1.10 -2.68
C ASN A 33 16.58 -1.56 -1.29
N ILE A 34 16.27 -0.66 -0.35
CA ILE A 34 15.65 -1.04 0.94
C ILE A 34 14.25 -1.59 0.67
N TYR A 35 13.40 -0.83 -0.04
CA TYR A 35 12.05 -1.27 -0.37
C TYR A 35 12.03 -2.55 -1.21
N TRP A 36 12.94 -2.70 -2.18
CA TRP A 36 13.06 -3.95 -2.92
C TRP A 36 13.39 -5.15 -2.02
N ARG A 37 14.18 -4.96 -0.96
CA ARG A 37 14.43 -6.03 0.03
C ARG A 37 13.18 -6.31 0.87
N CYS A 38 12.48 -5.27 1.33
CA CYS A 38 11.23 -5.40 2.07
C CYS A 38 10.18 -6.17 1.24
N LEU A 39 9.94 -5.77 -0.01
CA LEU A 39 9.03 -6.45 -0.95
C LEU A 39 9.36 -7.93 -1.14
N ILE A 40 10.64 -8.25 -1.35
CA ILE A 40 11.06 -9.64 -1.50
C ILE A 40 10.83 -10.41 -0.19
N LEU A 41 11.15 -9.83 0.96
CA LEU A 41 10.90 -10.45 2.27
C LEU A 41 9.39 -10.65 2.53
N PHE A 42 8.56 -9.66 2.19
CA PHE A 42 7.10 -9.74 2.24
C PHE A 42 6.59 -10.96 1.46
N PHE A 43 6.99 -11.10 0.18
CA PHE A 43 6.56 -12.24 -0.63
C PHE A 43 7.16 -13.57 -0.20
N VAL A 44 8.41 -13.61 0.27
CA VAL A 44 9.04 -14.82 0.81
C VAL A 44 8.28 -15.31 2.04
N THR A 45 7.99 -14.42 2.99
CA THR A 45 7.25 -14.77 4.20
C THR A 45 5.80 -15.11 3.87
N SER A 46 5.13 -14.34 3.01
CA SER A 46 3.77 -14.66 2.58
C SER A 46 3.70 -16.01 1.89
N ARG A 47 4.57 -16.29 0.91
CA ARG A 47 4.58 -17.58 0.21
C ARG A 47 4.90 -18.73 1.15
N ARG A 48 5.58 -18.53 2.29
CA ARG A 48 5.78 -19.57 3.29
C ARG A 48 4.46 -20.06 3.88
N PHE A 49 3.51 -19.16 4.15
CA PHE A 49 2.26 -19.46 4.84
C PHE A 49 1.01 -19.52 3.94
N ASN A 50 1.01 -18.75 2.85
CA ASN A 50 -0.11 -18.53 1.93
C ASN A 50 0.20 -19.18 0.57
N LYS A 51 -0.18 -20.44 0.41
CA LYS A 51 0.16 -21.27 -0.76
C LYS A 51 -0.88 -21.23 -1.86
N LYS A 52 -2.11 -20.81 -1.55
CA LYS A 52 -3.25 -20.85 -2.47
C LYS A 52 -3.57 -19.47 -3.03
N GLU A 53 -3.21 -18.44 -2.28
CA GLU A 53 -3.40 -17.04 -2.57
C GLU A 53 -2.51 -16.63 -3.74
N LYS A 54 -3.04 -15.76 -4.59
CA LYS A 54 -2.26 -15.09 -5.63
C LYS A 54 -1.50 -13.93 -5.03
N HIS A 55 -0.29 -13.69 -5.50
CA HIS A 55 0.55 -12.60 -5.02
C HIS A 55 0.71 -11.57 -6.10
N LEU A 56 0.34 -10.32 -5.81
CA LEU A 56 0.40 -9.21 -6.75
C LEU A 56 1.37 -8.15 -6.22
N LEU A 57 2.27 -7.71 -7.10
CA LEU A 57 3.07 -6.50 -6.89
C LEU A 57 2.53 -5.39 -7.79
N PHE A 58 2.02 -4.31 -7.20
CA PHE A 58 1.67 -3.10 -7.95
C PHE A 58 2.88 -2.16 -8.03
N THR A 59 3.25 -1.71 -9.22
CA THR A 59 4.36 -0.76 -9.35
C THR A 59 4.31 0.09 -10.62
N ASN A 60 4.79 1.33 -10.54
CA ASN A 60 5.04 2.17 -11.71
C ASN A 60 6.46 1.99 -12.29
N VAL A 61 7.32 1.19 -11.63
CA VAL A 61 8.72 0.97 -12.03
C VAL A 61 8.81 -0.05 -13.17
N LYS A 62 8.89 0.42 -14.42
CA LYS A 62 8.94 -0.46 -15.61
C LYS A 62 10.20 -1.32 -15.72
N HIS A 63 11.30 -0.93 -15.07
CA HIS A 63 12.58 -1.63 -15.11
C HIS A 63 13.01 -2.06 -13.70
N LEU A 64 12.73 -3.32 -13.36
CA LEU A 64 13.10 -3.88 -12.06
C LEU A 64 14.62 -4.01 -11.91
N PRO A 65 15.20 -3.59 -10.77
CA PRO A 65 16.64 -3.52 -10.61
C PRO A 65 17.29 -4.88 -10.30
N GLU A 66 18.61 -4.85 -10.25
CA GLU A 66 19.41 -5.85 -9.55
C GLU A 66 19.75 -5.32 -8.16
N VAL A 67 19.47 -6.10 -7.12
CA VAL A 67 19.75 -5.76 -5.72
C VAL A 67 20.64 -6.86 -5.15
N ASP A 68 21.78 -6.47 -4.57
CA ASP A 68 22.76 -7.39 -3.97
C ASP A 68 23.20 -8.54 -4.93
N GLY A 69 23.38 -8.22 -6.22
CA GLY A 69 23.75 -9.20 -7.24
C GLY A 69 22.61 -10.15 -7.66
N LYS A 70 21.36 -9.85 -7.27
CA LYS A 70 20.17 -10.65 -7.57
C LYS A 70 19.15 -9.83 -8.37
N LYS A 71 18.75 -10.35 -9.53
CA LYS A 71 17.70 -9.75 -10.35
C LYS A 71 16.34 -9.88 -9.65
N VAL A 72 15.73 -8.75 -9.28
CA VAL A 72 14.42 -8.70 -8.59
C VAL A 72 13.35 -9.42 -9.40
N SER A 73 13.33 -9.21 -10.72
CA SER A 73 12.39 -9.89 -11.62
C SER A 73 12.48 -11.41 -11.58
N ARG A 74 13.69 -11.98 -11.41
CA ARG A 74 13.85 -13.44 -11.26
C ARG A 74 13.32 -13.91 -9.91
N MET A 75 13.64 -13.20 -8.82
CA MET A 75 13.16 -13.56 -7.49
C MET A 75 11.64 -13.54 -7.40
N LEU A 76 10.98 -12.49 -7.93
CA LEU A 76 9.52 -12.39 -7.97
C LEU A 76 8.90 -13.52 -8.81
N LYS A 77 9.51 -13.85 -9.95
CA LYS A 77 9.07 -14.98 -10.79
C LYS A 77 9.16 -16.31 -10.05
N ASP A 78 10.26 -16.56 -9.35
CA ASP A 78 10.47 -17.78 -8.58
C ASP A 78 9.45 -17.91 -7.41
N LEU A 79 9.01 -16.76 -6.87
CA LEU A 79 7.96 -16.66 -5.86
C LEU A 79 6.53 -16.70 -6.44
N GLN A 80 6.38 -16.80 -7.77
CA GLN A 80 5.10 -16.76 -8.48
C GLN A 80 4.31 -15.48 -8.18
N VAL A 81 5.01 -14.35 -8.11
CA VAL A 81 4.40 -13.02 -7.97
C VAL A 81 4.09 -12.47 -9.36
N GLU A 82 2.85 -12.04 -9.55
CA GLU A 82 2.42 -11.31 -10.73
C GLU A 82 2.71 -9.82 -10.54
N ILE A 83 3.28 -9.19 -11.57
CA ILE A 83 3.61 -7.76 -11.53
C ILE A 83 2.55 -7.01 -12.32
N VAL A 84 1.85 -6.10 -11.64
CA VAL A 84 0.84 -5.23 -12.20
C VAL A 84 1.41 -3.82 -12.32
N TYR A 85 1.46 -3.32 -13.55
CA TYR A 85 1.94 -1.97 -13.80
C TYR A 85 0.79 -0.98 -13.86
N THR A 86 0.75 -0.03 -12.93
CA THR A 86 -0.21 1.09 -12.94
C THR A 86 0.54 2.42 -12.82
N ASP A 87 -0.01 3.46 -13.44
CA ASP A 87 0.54 4.81 -13.39
C ASP A 87 0.19 5.48 -12.06
N PHE A 88 1.05 6.36 -11.55
CA PHE A 88 0.75 7.15 -10.35
C PHE A 88 -0.11 8.37 -10.74
N LYS A 89 -1.43 8.16 -10.78
CA LYS A 89 -2.40 9.17 -11.27
C LYS A 89 -2.67 10.28 -10.25
N TYR A 90 -2.61 9.96 -8.97
CA TYR A 90 -3.08 10.79 -7.87
C TYR A 90 -1.92 11.54 -7.19
N LYS A 91 -1.10 12.24 -7.99
CA LYS A 91 0.01 13.04 -7.47
C LYS A 91 -0.51 14.27 -6.72
N THR A 92 0.09 14.59 -5.58
CA THR A 92 -0.26 15.80 -4.84
C THR A 92 0.24 17.05 -5.57
N PRO A 93 -0.43 18.22 -5.39
CA PRO A 93 0.04 19.48 -5.96
C PRO A 93 1.45 19.85 -5.51
N LYS A 94 2.17 20.63 -6.33
CA LYS A 94 3.50 21.12 -5.99
C LYS A 94 3.45 22.02 -4.74
N GLY A 95 4.35 21.77 -3.79
CA GLY A 95 4.41 22.51 -2.52
C GLY A 95 3.36 22.06 -1.50
N TYR A 96 2.72 20.90 -1.73
CA TYR A 96 1.90 20.24 -0.72
C TYR A 96 2.76 19.64 0.41
N PHE A 97 2.12 18.99 1.37
CA PHE A 97 2.76 18.32 2.51
C PHE A 97 3.87 17.36 2.07
N GLU A 98 5.07 17.48 2.66
CA GLU A 98 6.32 16.93 2.11
C GLU A 98 6.52 15.42 2.34
N MET A 99 5.67 14.78 3.14
CA MET A 99 5.84 13.38 3.57
C MET A 99 4.75 12.48 2.99
N PHE A 100 5.12 11.23 2.66
CA PHE A 100 4.22 10.13 2.29
C PHE A 100 3.27 10.40 1.11
N GLN A 101 3.65 11.28 0.18
CA GLN A 101 2.81 11.60 -0.99
C GLN A 101 2.55 10.37 -1.88
N ASN A 102 3.49 9.41 -1.88
CA ASN A 102 3.36 8.15 -2.62
C ASN A 102 2.23 7.25 -2.10
N GLN A 103 1.67 7.52 -0.91
CA GLN A 103 0.52 6.76 -0.38
C GLN A 103 -0.69 6.85 -1.30
N PHE A 104 -0.89 8.00 -1.96
CA PHE A 104 -1.98 8.19 -2.92
C PHE A 104 -1.88 7.29 -4.16
N TYR A 105 -0.77 6.56 -4.35
CA TYR A 105 -0.67 5.50 -5.35
C TYR A 105 -1.73 4.41 -5.16
N GLU A 106 -2.17 4.17 -3.92
CA GLU A 106 -3.23 3.21 -3.61
C GLU A 106 -4.53 3.48 -4.37
N PHE A 107 -4.88 4.74 -4.64
CA PHE A 107 -6.04 5.04 -5.49
C PHE A 107 -5.89 4.52 -6.92
N SER A 108 -4.65 4.49 -7.45
CA SER A 108 -4.37 3.89 -8.76
C SER A 108 -4.49 2.36 -8.72
N ILE A 109 -4.18 1.75 -7.58
CA ILE A 109 -4.36 0.31 -7.33
C ILE A 109 -5.85 -0.03 -7.22
N LEU A 110 -6.62 0.75 -6.46
CA LEU A 110 -8.07 0.60 -6.29
C LEU A 110 -8.79 0.69 -7.64
N GLU A 111 -8.46 1.69 -8.46
CA GLU A 111 -9.02 1.78 -9.81
C GLU A 111 -8.71 0.53 -10.66
N TYR A 112 -7.47 0.04 -10.59
CA TYR A 112 -7.10 -1.17 -11.32
C TYR A 112 -7.92 -2.37 -10.83
N ILE A 113 -8.06 -2.55 -9.51
CA ILE A 113 -8.84 -3.64 -8.93
C ILE A 113 -10.29 -3.54 -9.40
N VAL A 114 -10.94 -2.38 -9.28
CA VAL A 114 -12.33 -2.20 -9.73
C VAL A 114 -12.51 -2.52 -11.22
N GLN A 115 -11.55 -2.15 -12.06
CA GLN A 115 -11.62 -2.40 -13.51
C GLN A 115 -11.31 -3.83 -13.93
N ASN A 116 -10.53 -4.57 -13.13
CA ASN A 116 -10.03 -5.90 -13.49
C ASN A 116 -10.56 -7.01 -12.59
N ASN A 117 -11.33 -6.67 -11.55
CA ASN A 117 -11.93 -7.64 -10.66
C ASN A 117 -12.89 -8.52 -11.45
N GLN A 118 -12.58 -9.81 -11.53
CA GLN A 118 -13.30 -10.74 -12.39
C GLN A 118 -14.56 -11.28 -11.73
N LYS A 119 -14.62 -11.26 -10.40
CA LYS A 119 -15.65 -11.92 -9.60
C LYS A 119 -15.94 -11.13 -8.33
N MET A 120 -17.19 -11.15 -7.89
CA MET A 120 -17.57 -10.47 -6.65
C MET A 120 -16.98 -11.14 -5.40
N GLU A 121 -16.56 -12.40 -5.50
CA GLU A 121 -15.96 -13.19 -4.42
C GLU A 121 -14.42 -13.16 -4.43
N ASP A 122 -13.83 -12.27 -5.23
CA ASP A 122 -12.41 -12.01 -5.24
C ASP A 122 -12.09 -10.97 -4.16
N ASN A 123 -11.16 -11.32 -3.27
CA ASN A 123 -10.79 -10.54 -2.09
C ASN A 123 -9.33 -10.12 -2.16
N TYR A 124 -9.02 -8.89 -1.73
CA TYR A 124 -7.70 -8.30 -1.82
C TYR A 124 -7.21 -7.85 -0.44
N LEU A 125 -6.15 -8.50 0.05
CA LEU A 125 -5.40 -8.04 1.20
C LEU A 125 -4.24 -7.15 0.72
N ILE A 126 -4.32 -5.85 0.99
CA ILE A 126 -3.33 -4.85 0.58
C ILE A 126 -2.55 -4.41 1.81
N LEU A 127 -1.23 -4.59 1.77
CA LEU A 127 -0.34 -4.35 2.90
C LEU A 127 0.93 -3.61 2.47
N ASP A 128 1.45 -2.79 3.38
CA ASP A 128 2.75 -2.16 3.21
C ASP A 128 3.87 -3.19 3.00
N SER A 129 4.87 -2.79 2.23
CA SER A 129 5.95 -3.70 1.82
C SER A 129 6.89 -4.12 2.96
N ASP A 130 6.86 -3.42 4.08
CA ASP A 130 7.64 -3.72 5.30
C ASP A 130 6.87 -4.60 6.31
N CYS A 131 5.68 -5.08 5.94
CA CYS A 131 4.98 -6.16 6.65
C CYS A 131 5.64 -7.53 6.42
N ILE A 132 5.47 -8.44 7.39
CA ILE A 132 5.84 -9.86 7.26
C ILE A 132 4.71 -10.78 7.71
N PHE A 133 4.65 -11.97 7.12
CA PHE A 133 3.72 -13.00 7.55
C PHE A 133 4.38 -13.95 8.53
N THR A 134 3.76 -14.16 9.69
CA THR A 134 4.15 -15.16 10.70
C THR A 134 3.19 -16.35 10.75
N ARG A 135 2.04 -16.24 10.08
CA ARG A 135 0.98 -17.24 9.94
C ARG A 135 0.21 -17.04 8.63
N ALA A 136 -0.67 -17.98 8.31
CA ALA A 136 -1.55 -17.86 7.14
C ALA A 136 -2.59 -16.74 7.35
N ALA A 137 -2.97 -16.05 6.28
CA ALA A 137 -3.90 -14.92 6.30
C ALA A 137 -5.38 -15.34 6.19
N ASN A 138 -5.69 -16.63 6.23
CA ASN A 138 -7.04 -17.16 6.01
C ASN A 138 -8.09 -16.55 6.94
N GLU A 139 -7.73 -16.28 8.19
CA GLU A 139 -8.62 -15.65 9.18
C GLU A 139 -8.99 -14.22 8.76
N LEU A 140 -8.04 -13.45 8.21
CA LEU A 140 -8.30 -12.10 7.69
C LEU A 140 -9.25 -12.15 6.50
N PHE A 141 -9.04 -13.09 5.58
CA PHE A 141 -9.94 -13.29 4.44
C PHE A 141 -11.35 -13.73 4.84
N ALA A 142 -11.48 -14.52 5.91
CA ALA A 142 -12.78 -14.96 6.41
C ALA A 142 -13.54 -13.80 7.06
N GLU A 143 -12.88 -13.06 7.95
CA GLU A 143 -13.49 -11.94 8.68
C GLU A 143 -13.95 -10.82 7.74
N ALA A 144 -13.06 -10.39 6.85
CA ALA A 144 -13.33 -9.26 5.99
C ALA A 144 -14.28 -9.60 4.82
N GLY A 145 -14.41 -10.88 4.47
CA GLY A 145 -15.41 -11.33 3.49
C GLY A 145 -16.86 -11.14 3.97
N GLU A 146 -17.11 -11.10 5.28
CA GLU A 146 -18.45 -10.83 5.83
C GLU A 146 -18.77 -9.33 5.88
N THR A 147 -17.78 -8.48 6.14
CA THR A 147 -17.95 -7.03 6.29
C THR A 147 -17.74 -6.24 5.00
N GLY A 148 -17.06 -6.84 4.01
CA GLY A 148 -16.68 -6.22 2.73
C GLY A 148 -15.53 -5.21 2.82
N PHE A 149 -15.05 -4.90 4.03
CA PHE A 149 -13.90 -4.03 4.27
C PHE A 149 -13.35 -4.29 5.68
N LEU A 150 -12.03 -4.32 5.81
CA LEU A 150 -11.33 -4.35 7.09
C LEU A 150 -10.06 -3.52 6.96
N SER A 151 -9.76 -2.68 7.94
CA SER A 151 -8.52 -1.89 7.96
C SER A 151 -7.91 -1.87 9.34
N PHE A 152 -6.63 -1.51 9.41
CA PHE A 152 -5.93 -1.38 10.68
C PHE A 152 -6.13 0.02 11.28
N GLU A 153 -6.90 0.10 12.37
CA GLU A 153 -7.13 1.34 13.10
C GLU A 153 -6.11 1.53 14.23
N ASP A 154 -5.46 2.69 14.28
CA ASP A 154 -4.59 3.11 15.39
C ASP A 154 -5.43 3.73 16.51
N ASP A 155 -5.18 3.31 17.77
CA ASP A 155 -5.82 3.86 18.97
C ASP A 155 -5.21 5.20 19.40
N CYS A 156 -5.08 6.12 18.43
CA CYS A 156 -4.50 7.42 18.65
C CYS A 156 -5.54 8.41 19.23
N THR A 157 -5.06 9.33 20.07
CA THR A 157 -5.94 10.33 20.69
C THR A 157 -6.54 11.27 19.65
N THR A 158 -7.75 11.77 19.92
CA THR A 158 -8.50 12.61 18.97
C THR A 158 -7.78 13.89 18.56
N ASP A 159 -6.88 14.38 19.41
CA ASP A 159 -6.17 15.65 19.25
C ASP A 159 -4.73 15.48 18.75
N LEU A 160 -4.23 14.24 18.66
CA LEU A 160 -2.90 13.99 18.12
C LEU A 160 -2.87 14.35 16.64
N VAL A 161 -1.94 15.21 16.26
CA VAL A 161 -1.72 15.59 14.87
C VAL A 161 -0.74 14.62 14.24
N ILE A 162 -1.21 13.82 13.28
CA ILE A 162 -0.41 12.87 12.51
C ILE A 162 -0.43 13.34 11.05
N HIS A 163 0.75 13.52 10.46
CA HIS A 163 0.90 13.98 9.07
C HIS A 163 0.12 15.28 8.75
N GLY A 164 -0.03 16.17 9.73
CA GLY A 164 -0.63 17.50 9.56
C GLY A 164 -2.11 17.61 9.92
N LEU A 165 -2.79 16.49 10.24
CA LEU A 165 -4.20 16.50 10.66
C LEU A 165 -4.39 15.69 11.95
N SER A 166 -5.26 16.17 12.83
CA SER A 166 -5.84 15.36 13.90
C SER A 166 -7.10 14.64 13.42
N ARG A 167 -7.61 13.69 14.21
CA ARG A 167 -8.90 13.03 13.91
C ARG A 167 -10.07 14.02 13.86
N LYS A 168 -10.01 15.11 14.63
CA LYS A 168 -10.99 16.21 14.56
C LYS A 168 -10.89 16.96 13.23
N ASP A 169 -9.67 17.19 12.73
CA ASP A 169 -9.48 17.82 11.43
C ASP A 169 -9.95 16.90 10.29
N MET A 170 -9.70 15.59 10.40
CA MET A 170 -10.23 14.61 9.44
C MET A 170 -11.75 14.65 9.35
N LYS A 171 -12.46 14.79 10.48
CA LYS A 171 -13.92 14.96 10.47
C LYS A 171 -14.33 16.14 9.57
N LEU A 172 -13.69 17.29 9.70
CA LEU A 172 -13.99 18.47 8.87
C LEU A 172 -13.72 18.22 7.39
N VAL A 173 -12.66 17.47 7.07
CA VAL A 173 -12.36 17.05 5.69
C VAL A 173 -13.45 16.13 5.14
N TYR A 174 -13.92 15.15 5.91
CA TYR A 174 -15.01 14.26 5.50
C TYR A 174 -16.31 15.02 5.27
N GLU A 175 -16.67 15.95 6.16
CA GLU A 175 -17.85 16.80 5.99
C GLU A 175 -17.78 17.65 4.72
N ASP A 176 -16.59 18.20 4.41
CA ASP A 176 -16.39 18.92 3.16
C ASP A 176 -16.46 18.01 1.93
N LEU A 177 -15.90 16.80 1.98
CA LEU A 177 -15.93 15.86 0.85
C LEU A 177 -17.34 15.32 0.59
N LEU A 178 -18.08 14.95 1.65
CA LEU A 178 -19.41 14.36 1.56
C LEU A 178 -20.53 15.41 1.43
N LYS A 179 -20.25 16.67 1.73
CA LYS A 179 -21.23 17.77 1.78
C LYS A 179 -22.37 17.52 2.77
N GLU A 180 -22.06 16.84 3.88
CA GLU A 180 -22.99 16.52 4.97
C GLU A 180 -22.29 16.56 6.33
N THR A 181 -23.06 16.57 7.42
CA THR A 181 -22.51 16.52 8.78
C THR A 181 -22.16 15.08 9.16
N VAL A 182 -20.95 14.88 9.69
CA VAL A 182 -20.51 13.59 10.21
C VAL A 182 -20.74 13.61 11.72
N ASN A 183 -21.52 12.67 12.25
CA ASN A 183 -21.89 12.69 13.66
C ASN A 183 -20.77 12.22 14.60
N GLU A 184 -19.83 11.45 14.08
CA GLU A 184 -18.74 10.83 14.83
C GLU A 184 -17.37 11.33 14.37
N ILE A 185 -16.36 11.20 15.22
CA ILE A 185 -14.98 11.48 14.84
C ILE A 185 -14.43 10.21 14.17
N PRO A 186 -13.96 10.26 12.91
CA PRO A 186 -13.49 9.07 12.23
C PRO A 186 -12.31 8.42 12.96
N GLY A 187 -12.20 7.09 12.83
CA GLY A 187 -11.02 6.33 13.22
C GLY A 187 -9.78 6.78 12.43
N TYR A 188 -8.60 6.54 12.99
CA TYR A 188 -7.35 6.73 12.25
C TYR A 188 -6.92 5.39 11.65
N HIS A 189 -7.22 5.21 10.36
CA HIS A 189 -6.90 3.98 9.64
C HIS A 189 -5.55 4.12 8.91
N LEU A 190 -4.72 3.10 9.05
CA LEU A 190 -3.42 2.99 8.39
C LEU A 190 -3.57 2.47 6.94
N GLY A 191 -2.45 2.37 6.21
CA GLY A 191 -2.40 1.97 4.80
C GLY A 191 -2.70 0.48 4.55
N GLU A 192 -2.84 -0.31 5.61
CA GLU A 192 -3.20 -1.74 5.51
C GLU A 192 -4.71 -1.95 5.54
N PHE A 193 -5.23 -2.54 4.47
CA PHE A 193 -6.65 -2.80 4.35
C PHE A 193 -7.00 -3.98 3.46
N PHE A 194 -8.26 -4.39 3.59
CA PHE A 194 -8.90 -5.47 2.89
C PHE A 194 -10.07 -4.96 2.06
N LEU A 195 -10.24 -5.51 0.87
CA LEU A 195 -11.36 -5.27 -0.05
C LEU A 195 -11.97 -6.59 -0.53
#